data_AF-A0A1Y4IMR6-F1
#
_entry.id   AF-A0A1Y4IMR6-F1
#
_cell.length_a   1.000
_cell.length_b   1.000
_cell.length_c   1.000
_cell.angle_alpha   90.00
_cell.angle_beta   90.00
_cell.angle_gamma   90.00
#
_symmetry.space_group_name_H-M   'P 1'
#
loop_
_entity.id
_entity.type
_entity.pdbx_description
1 polymer ?
#
loop_
_entity_poly.entity_id
_entity_poly.type
_entity_poly.pdbx_seq_one_letter_code
_entity_poly.pdbx_strand_id
1 'polypeptide(L)'
;MKRKKDTGKPVKPVYDVPADWWYLLPEKVSLRQIYDLCREDEGLRVEFWEEAGAMEIEVPGAGSLDLEESPCDLGDEEGNDFLKEHGICTVFAATIRQDAYGALKPVMEGLSGRMGGFFCGDTEDFTPVIKNP
;
A
#
# COMPACT_ATOMS: atom_id res chain seq x y z
N MET A 1 13.11 48.66 9.82
CA MET A 1 12.16 47.54 9.74
C MET A 1 12.91 46.29 9.28
N LYS A 2 13.03 45.26 10.13
CA LYS A 2 13.59 43.95 9.72
C LYS A 2 12.43 43.00 9.49
N ARG A 3 12.15 42.63 8.23
CA ARG A 3 11.22 41.52 7.94
C ARG A 3 11.92 40.23 8.34
N LYS A 4 11.46 39.58 9.41
CA LYS A 4 11.83 38.19 9.70
C LYS A 4 11.21 37.34 8.60
N LYS A 5 12.04 36.59 7.87
CA LYS A 5 11.58 35.56 6.94
C LYS A 5 11.14 34.39 7.83
N ASP A 6 9.84 34.15 7.90
CA ASP A 6 9.29 32.98 8.57
C ASP A 6 9.73 31.76 7.78
N THR A 7 10.74 31.04 8.27
CA THR A 7 11.13 29.72 7.75
C THR A 7 10.32 28.67 8.49
N GLY A 8 9.00 28.71 8.32
CA GLY A 8 8.15 27.59 8.72
C GLY A 8 8.54 26.38 7.89
N LYS A 9 8.93 25.27 8.53
CA LYS A 9 9.05 23.99 7.83
C LYS A 9 7.72 23.73 7.10
N PRO A 10 7.74 23.27 5.84
CA PRO A 10 6.50 22.93 5.15
C PRO A 10 5.75 21.89 5.99
N VAL A 11 4.50 22.20 6.34
CA VAL A 11 3.61 21.27 7.02
C VAL A 11 3.22 20.23 5.98
N LYS A 12 3.53 18.97 6.24
CA LYS A 12 3.12 17.88 5.36
C LYS A 12 1.58 17.77 5.38
N PRO A 13 0.93 17.49 4.24
CA PRO A 13 -0.50 17.25 4.21
C PRO A 13 -0.85 16.06 5.11
N VAL A 14 -1.99 16.15 5.80
CA VAL A 14 -2.59 15.02 6.52
C VAL A 14 -3.80 14.59 5.71
N TYR A 15 -3.80 13.33 5.26
CA TYR A 15 -4.91 12.74 4.52
C TYR A 15 -5.81 11.99 5.49
N ASP A 16 -7.13 12.07 5.28
CA ASP A 16 -8.13 11.33 6.03
C ASP A 16 -8.32 9.95 5.40
N VAL A 17 -7.34 9.08 5.64
CA VAL A 17 -7.27 7.69 5.13
C VAL A 17 -6.71 6.79 6.22
N PRO A 18 -6.98 5.48 6.23
CA PRO A 18 -6.37 4.58 7.21
C PRO A 18 -4.85 4.49 7.03
N ALA A 19 -4.15 4.10 8.11
CA ALA A 19 -2.72 3.79 8.06
C ALA A 19 -2.49 2.35 7.58
N ASP A 20 -3.40 1.45 7.95
CA ASP A 20 -3.38 0.02 7.65
C ASP A 20 -4.37 -0.29 6.52
N TRP A 21 -3.94 -1.16 5.62
CA TRP A 21 -4.63 -1.50 4.37
C TRP A 21 -4.45 -2.99 4.08
N TRP A 22 -5.33 -3.53 3.25
CA TRP A 22 -5.16 -4.83 2.61
C TRP A 22 -4.86 -4.64 1.13
N TYR A 23 -3.92 -5.41 0.60
CA TYR A 23 -3.78 -5.61 -0.84
C TYR A 23 -4.30 -6.99 -1.22
N LEU A 24 -5.41 -7.01 -1.96
CA LEU A 24 -6.17 -8.21 -2.25
C LEU A 24 -6.08 -8.56 -3.73
N LEU A 25 -5.60 -9.76 -4.04
CA LEU A 25 -5.40 -10.23 -5.42
C LEU A 25 -6.21 -11.49 -5.71
N PRO A 26 -6.94 -11.54 -6.85
CA PRO A 26 -7.67 -12.74 -7.26
C PRO A 26 -6.75 -13.85 -7.78
N GLU A 27 -5.52 -13.51 -8.13
CA GLU A 27 -4.49 -14.45 -8.60
C GLU A 27 -3.51 -14.77 -7.49
N LYS A 28 -2.85 -15.93 -7.59
CA LYS A 28 -1.75 -16.28 -6.68
C LYS A 28 -0.51 -15.47 -7.04
N VAL A 29 -0.12 -14.58 -6.13
CA VAL A 29 1.02 -13.68 -6.30
C VAL A 29 1.95 -13.80 -5.09
N SER A 30 3.26 -13.81 -5.31
CA SER A 30 4.26 -13.74 -4.25
C SER A 30 4.84 -12.33 -4.09
N LEU A 31 5.35 -12.00 -2.90
CA LEU A 31 6.09 -10.75 -2.70
C LEU A 31 7.29 -10.62 -3.65
N ARG A 32 7.95 -11.73 -3.99
CA ARG A 32 9.04 -11.74 -4.98
C ARG A 32 8.61 -11.19 -6.33
N GLN A 33 7.41 -11.54 -6.80
CA GLN A 33 6.88 -11.02 -8.07
C GLN A 33 6.62 -9.50 -7.99
N ILE A 34 6.07 -9.02 -6.87
CA ILE A 34 5.86 -7.58 -6.64
C ILE A 34 7.20 -6.84 -6.56
N TYR A 35 8.17 -7.39 -5.81
CA TYR A 35 9.53 -6.86 -5.74
C TYR A 35 10.17 -6.74 -7.12
N ASP A 36 10.09 -7.81 -7.93
CA ASP A 36 10.66 -7.84 -9.27
C ASP A 36 10.04 -6.81 -10.20
N LEU A 37 8.74 -6.55 -10.04
CA LEU A 37 8.01 -5.52 -10.78
C LEU A 37 8.45 -4.10 -10.38
N CYS A 38 8.60 -3.85 -9.09
CA CYS A 38 8.92 -2.53 -8.55
C CYS A 38 10.37 -2.12 -8.79
N ARG A 39 11.33 -3.07 -8.78
CA ARG A 39 12.75 -2.77 -9.05
C ARG A 39 13.04 -2.29 -10.47
N GLU A 40 12.10 -2.46 -11.40
CA GLU A 40 12.19 -1.93 -12.76
C GLU A 40 11.89 -0.42 -12.82
N ASP A 41 11.27 0.15 -11.78
CA ASP A 41 10.94 1.57 -11.71
C ASP A 41 12.10 2.35 -11.05
N GLU A 42 12.84 3.13 -11.84
CA GLU A 42 13.95 3.97 -11.36
C GLU A 42 13.51 5.07 -10.38
N GLY A 43 12.21 5.35 -10.29
CA GLY A 43 11.62 6.31 -9.35
C GLY A 43 11.39 5.74 -7.95
N LEU A 44 11.53 4.43 -7.76
CA LEU A 44 11.29 3.74 -6.49
C LEU A 44 12.60 3.20 -5.90
N ARG A 45 12.63 3.08 -4.57
CA ARG A 45 13.61 2.25 -3.87
C ARG A 45 12.88 1.10 -3.22
N VAL A 46 13.40 -0.11 -3.40
CA VAL A 46 12.70 -1.32 -2.98
C VAL A 46 13.64 -2.19 -2.15
N GLU A 47 13.24 -2.50 -0.93
CA GLU A 47 13.91 -3.45 -0.06
C GLU A 47 13.03 -4.69 0.11
N PHE A 48 13.64 -5.87 0.19
CA PHE A 48 12.91 -7.12 0.38
C PHE A 48 13.61 -8.01 1.40
N TRP A 49 12.87 -8.37 2.44
CA TRP A 49 13.27 -9.28 3.49
C TRP A 49 12.48 -10.58 3.32
N GLU A 50 12.98 -11.45 2.45
CA GLU A 50 12.30 -12.69 2.04
C GLU A 50 11.96 -13.62 3.22
N GLU A 51 12.89 -13.80 4.16
CA GLU A 51 12.67 -14.64 5.36
C GLU A 51 11.63 -14.06 6.31
N ALA A 52 11.39 -12.75 6.26
CA ALA A 52 10.37 -12.09 7.07
C ALA A 52 9.01 -12.01 6.34
N GLY A 53 8.94 -12.41 5.07
CA GLY A 53 7.75 -12.22 4.25
C GLY A 53 7.36 -10.74 4.15
N ALA A 54 8.34 -9.83 4.02
CA ALA A 54 8.08 -8.39 4.01
C ALA A 54 8.91 -7.65 2.94
N MET A 55 8.34 -6.64 2.31
CA MET A 55 9.05 -5.70 1.44
C MET A 55 8.64 -4.25 1.70
N GLU A 56 9.54 -3.32 1.42
CA GLU A 56 9.29 -1.88 1.50
C GLU A 56 9.46 -1.26 0.10
N ILE A 57 8.48 -0.45 -0.32
CA ILE A 57 8.52 0.35 -1.54
C ILE A 57 8.56 1.82 -1.15
N GLU A 58 9.75 2.43 -1.16
CA GLU A 58 9.96 3.83 -0.86
C GLU A 58 9.84 4.71 -2.11
N VAL A 59 9.04 5.77 -2.02
CA VAL A 59 9.09 6.94 -2.90
C VAL A 59 10.07 7.94 -2.27
N PRO A 60 11.28 8.14 -2.85
CA PRO A 60 12.34 8.91 -2.21
C PRO A 60 11.91 10.32 -1.81
N GLY A 61 12.04 10.63 -0.51
CA GLY A 61 11.69 11.94 0.05
C GLY A 61 10.20 12.14 0.39
N ALA A 62 9.33 11.16 0.12
CA ALA A 62 7.92 11.21 0.50
C ALA A 62 7.60 10.23 1.65
N GLY A 63 7.83 8.93 1.43
CA GLY A 63 7.53 7.86 2.36
C GLY A 63 7.51 6.51 1.66
N SER A 64 7.06 5.48 2.38
CA SER A 64 7.06 4.10 1.92
C SER A 64 5.72 3.43 2.09
N LEU A 65 5.49 2.45 1.22
CA LEU A 65 4.47 1.42 1.32
C LEU A 65 5.16 0.13 1.77
N ASP A 66 4.83 -0.35 2.95
CA ASP A 66 5.28 -1.64 3.45
C ASP A 66 4.24 -2.70 3.07
N LEU A 67 4.70 -3.88 2.63
CA LEU A 67 3.85 -5.03 2.33
C LEU A 67 4.37 -6.25 3.10
N GLU A 68 3.46 -6.94 3.79
CA GLU A 68 3.75 -8.15 4.56
C GLU A 68 2.83 -9.30 4.09
N GLU A 69 3.40 -10.50 3.98
CA GLU A 69 2.65 -11.72 3.69
C GLU A 69 1.61 -11.97 4.77
N SER A 70 0.36 -12.17 4.35
CA SER A 70 -0.72 -12.54 5.24
C SER A 70 -1.37 -13.84 4.75
N PRO A 71 -1.86 -14.71 5.65
CA PRO A 71 -2.81 -15.73 5.26
C PRO A 71 -3.97 -15.14 4.46
N CYS A 72 -4.56 -15.92 3.58
CA CYS A 72 -5.80 -15.54 2.88
C CYS A 72 -7.00 -15.69 3.84
N ASP A 73 -6.95 -14.96 4.95
CA ASP A 73 -7.90 -14.95 6.06
C ASP A 73 -7.80 -13.58 6.75
N LEU A 74 -8.92 -12.85 6.86
CA LEU A 74 -8.95 -11.54 7.53
C LEU A 74 -9.22 -11.63 9.04
N GLY A 75 -9.42 -12.84 9.58
CA GLY A 75 -9.56 -13.10 11.02
C GLY A 75 -11.01 -13.17 11.51
N ASP A 76 -11.99 -12.85 10.67
CA ASP A 76 -13.41 -12.91 10.99
C ASP A 76 -14.27 -13.40 9.80
N GLU A 77 -15.55 -13.70 10.06
CA GLU A 77 -16.47 -14.27 9.06
C GLU A 77 -16.80 -13.28 7.94
N GLU A 78 -17.01 -12.00 8.27
CA GLU A 78 -17.40 -10.96 7.32
C GLU A 78 -16.26 -10.65 6.35
N GLY A 79 -15.04 -10.46 6.86
CA GLY A 79 -13.85 -10.28 6.04
C GLY A 79 -13.57 -11.49 5.16
N ASN A 80 -13.76 -12.71 5.67
CA ASN A 80 -13.56 -13.92 4.88
C ASN A 80 -14.62 -14.14 3.81
N ASP A 81 -15.86 -13.73 4.06
CA ASP A 81 -16.90 -13.72 3.04
C ASP A 81 -16.61 -12.66 1.97
N PHE A 82 -16.13 -11.48 2.36
CA PHE A 82 -15.62 -10.47 1.42
C PHE A 82 -14.52 -11.02 0.51
N LEU A 83 -13.52 -11.73 1.07
CA LEU A 83 -12.48 -12.39 0.27
C LEU A 83 -13.07 -13.38 -0.76
N LYS A 84 -14.06 -14.20 -0.35
CA LYS A 84 -14.71 -15.17 -1.24
C LYS A 84 -15.52 -14.51 -2.34
N GLU A 85 -16.31 -13.48 -2.00
CA GLU A 85 -17.14 -12.73 -2.96
C GLU A 85 -16.30 -12.09 -4.06
N HIS A 86 -15.10 -11.61 -3.69
CA HIS A 86 -14.15 -11.00 -4.60
C HIS A 86 -13.20 -12.01 -5.28
N GLY A 87 -13.32 -13.31 -4.96
CA GLY A 87 -12.47 -14.36 -5.53
C GLY A 87 -10.99 -14.22 -5.17
N ILE A 88 -10.68 -13.67 -3.99
CA ILE A 88 -9.31 -13.39 -3.55
C ILE A 88 -8.56 -14.68 -3.24
N CYS A 89 -7.34 -14.78 -3.77
CA CYS A 89 -6.42 -15.90 -3.57
C CYS A 89 -5.15 -15.52 -2.82
N THR A 90 -4.84 -14.23 -2.70
CA THR A 90 -3.63 -13.71 -2.05
C THR A 90 -3.94 -12.41 -1.34
N VAL A 91 -3.43 -12.28 -0.11
CA VAL A 91 -3.61 -11.14 0.76
C VAL A 91 -2.24 -10.67 1.24
N PHE A 92 -2.00 -9.37 1.17
CA PHE A 92 -0.89 -8.72 1.87
C PHE A 92 -1.45 -7.68 2.83
N ALA A 93 -0.89 -7.63 4.05
CA ALA A 93 -1.05 -6.46 4.90
C ALA A 93 -0.20 -5.33 4.31
N ALA A 94 -0.75 -4.13 4.27
CA ALA A 94 -0.13 -2.97 3.66
C ALA A 94 -0.16 -1.78 4.62
N THR A 95 0.98 -1.14 4.82
CA THR A 95 1.10 -0.04 5.77
C THR A 95 1.70 1.19 5.09
N ILE A 96 1.11 2.36 5.38
CA ILE A 96 1.65 3.65 4.95
C ILE A 96 1.60 4.65 6.10
N ARG A 97 2.44 5.68 6.02
CA ARG A 97 2.16 6.91 6.77
C ARG A 97 1.10 7.72 6.04
N GLN A 98 0.07 8.16 6.75
CA GLN A 98 -0.99 9.01 6.19
C GLN A 98 -0.42 10.25 5.50
N ASP A 99 0.65 10.86 6.02
CA ASP A 99 1.30 12.05 5.41
C ASP A 99 1.94 11.80 4.04
N ALA A 100 2.18 10.54 3.69
CA ALA A 100 2.74 10.09 2.42
C ALA A 100 1.68 9.60 1.42
N TYR A 101 0.42 9.47 1.83
CA TYR A 101 -0.66 8.88 1.01
C TYR A 101 -0.74 9.45 -0.41
N GLY A 102 -0.69 10.78 -0.58
CA GLY A 102 -0.79 11.39 -1.91
C GLY A 102 0.35 11.00 -2.87
N ALA A 103 1.53 10.67 -2.35
CA ALA A 103 2.65 10.19 -3.16
C ALA A 103 2.61 8.66 -3.38
N LEU A 104 2.02 7.91 -2.44
CA LEU A 104 1.93 6.44 -2.49
C LEU A 104 0.70 5.94 -3.25
N LYS A 105 -0.38 6.73 -3.34
CA LYS A 105 -1.59 6.36 -4.09
C LYS A 105 -1.29 5.96 -5.54
N PRO A 106 -0.47 6.69 -6.33
CA PRO A 106 -0.08 6.24 -7.66
C PRO A 106 0.71 4.93 -7.69
N VAL A 107 1.50 4.64 -6.65
CA VAL A 107 2.22 3.35 -6.52
C VAL A 107 1.22 2.22 -6.30
N MET A 108 0.25 2.42 -5.39
CA MET A 108 -0.83 1.46 -5.13
C MET A 108 -1.69 1.21 -6.38
N GLU A 109 -2.06 2.28 -7.11
CA GLU A 109 -2.77 2.18 -8.40
C GLU A 109 -1.95 1.43 -9.45
N GLY A 110 -0.65 1.73 -9.55
CA GLY A 110 0.26 1.07 -10.49
C GLY A 110 0.42 -0.42 -10.19
N LEU A 111 0.52 -0.79 -8.91
CA LEU A 111 0.53 -2.18 -8.47
C LEU A 111 -0.76 -2.90 -8.87
N SER A 112 -1.92 -2.32 -8.51
CA SER A 112 -3.22 -2.89 -8.89
C SER A 112 -3.40 -3.01 -10.41
N GLY A 113 -2.82 -2.08 -11.18
CA GLY A 113 -2.89 -2.10 -12.65
C GLY A 113 -1.99 -3.15 -13.30
N ARG A 114 -0.82 -3.42 -12.72
CA ARG A 114 0.18 -4.35 -13.28
C ARG A 114 0.02 -5.78 -12.75
N MET A 115 -0.38 -5.95 -11.49
CA MET A 115 -0.56 -7.25 -10.84
C MET A 115 -2.03 -7.68 -10.76
N GLY A 116 -2.97 -6.76 -10.99
CA GLY A 116 -4.39 -6.98 -10.72
C GLY A 116 -4.75 -6.71 -9.26
N GLY A 117 -5.98 -7.06 -8.88
CA GLY A 117 -6.45 -6.84 -7.52
C GLY A 117 -6.73 -5.37 -7.19
N PHE A 118 -6.82 -5.08 -5.89
CA PHE A 118 -7.09 -3.75 -5.35
C PHE A 118 -6.59 -3.63 -3.92
N PHE A 119 -6.31 -2.40 -3.49
CA PHE A 119 -6.14 -2.09 -2.08
C PHE A 119 -7.48 -1.66 -1.46
N CYS A 120 -7.74 -2.04 -0.22
CA CYS A 120 -8.80 -1.49 0.61
C CYS A 120 -8.26 -1.10 1.98
N GLY A 121 -8.87 -0.10 2.61
CA GLY A 121 -8.54 0.25 3.99
C GLY A 121 -8.87 -0.92 4.93
N ASP A 122 -8.00 -1.17 5.92
CA ASP A 122 -8.32 -2.08 7.01
C ASP A 122 -9.31 -1.39 7.96
N THR A 123 -10.59 -1.51 7.61
CA THR A 123 -11.73 -0.80 8.19
C THR A 123 -12.95 -1.70 8.11
N GLU A 124 -13.95 -1.44 8.95
CA GLU A 124 -15.19 -2.26 8.99
C GLU A 124 -15.89 -2.37 7.63
N ASP A 125 -15.78 -1.36 6.75
CA ASP A 125 -16.43 -1.35 5.44
C ASP A 125 -15.47 -1.54 4.25
N PHE A 126 -14.20 -1.88 4.52
CA PHE A 126 -13.15 -2.03 3.52
C PHE A 126 -12.97 -0.79 2.62
N THR A 127 -13.12 0.42 3.19
CA THR A 127 -12.94 1.68 2.48
C THR A 127 -11.78 2.53 3.02
N PRO A 128 -11.16 3.38 2.18
CA PRO A 128 -11.39 3.54 0.75
C PRO A 128 -10.77 2.38 -0.07
N VAL A 129 -11.27 2.19 -1.29
CA VAL A 129 -10.74 1.23 -2.25
C VAL A 129 -9.87 1.95 -3.28
N ILE A 130 -8.67 1.43 -3.53
CA ILE A 130 -7.77 1.86 -4.61
C ILE A 130 -7.62 0.71 -5.59
N LYS A 131 -7.95 0.99 -6.84
CA LYS A 131 -7.78 0.09 -7.97
C LYS A 131 -7.34 0.91 -9.17
N ASN A 132 -6.71 0.28 -10.16
CA ASN A 132 -6.46 0.96 -11.42
C ASN A 132 -7.82 1.15 -12.14
N PRO A 133 -8.18 2.37 -12.57
CA PRO A 133 -9.43 2.64 -13.28
C PRO A 133 -9.51 1.96 -14.66
#